data_AF-A0A842XDW1-F1
#
_entry.id   AF-A0A842XDW1-F1
#
_cell.length_a   1.000
_cell.length_b   1.000
_cell.length_c   1.000
_cell.angle_alpha   90.00
_cell.angle_beta   90.00
_cell.angle_gamma   90.00
#
_symmetry.space_group_name_H-M   'P 1'
#
loop_
_entity.id
_entity.type
_entity.pdbx_description
1 polymer ?
#
loop_
_entity_poly.entity_id
_entity_poly.type
_entity_poly.pdbx_seq_one_letter_code
_entity_poly.pdbx_strand_id
1 'polypeptide(L)'
;MPRPKDVHVGALVVKTRGKKKYVYLVKRIGKKVSSIYLGPYYDEDVLRQFIEYHKARIQRLEAKLAFHRGHLELAEKELARMQDVKRHLECYGAVVPNK
;
A
#
# COMPACT_ATOMS: atom_id res chain seq x y z
N MET A 1 -0.42 26.07 10.02
CA MET A 1 -0.07 24.66 10.32
C MET A 1 -0.47 23.77 9.16
N PRO A 2 0.30 22.73 8.78
CA PRO A 2 -0.08 21.80 7.71
C PRO A 2 -1.33 20.98 8.10
N ARG A 3 -2.24 20.71 7.16
CA ARG A 3 -3.46 19.95 7.44
C ARG A 3 -3.13 18.46 7.58
N PRO A 4 -3.91 17.66 8.33
CA PRO A 4 -3.64 16.23 8.51
C PRO A 4 -3.48 15.45 7.19
N LYS A 5 -4.25 15.81 6.15
CA LYS A 5 -4.15 15.22 4.80
C LYS A 5 -2.84 15.52 4.05
N ASP A 6 -2.11 16.55 4.47
CA ASP A 6 -0.86 16.97 3.84
C ASP A 6 0.37 16.26 4.46
N VAL A 7 0.17 15.46 5.52
CA VAL A 7 1.20 14.67 6.21
C VAL A 7 1.15 13.23 5.69
N HIS A 8 2.11 12.84 4.87
CA HIS A 8 2.24 11.44 4.46
C HIS A 8 2.94 10.64 5.57
N VAL A 9 2.46 9.41 5.80
CA VAL A 9 2.96 8.47 6.82
C VAL A 9 4.48 8.47 6.82
N GLY A 10 5.08 8.95 7.91
CA GLY A 10 6.53 9.04 8.01
C GLY A 10 7.19 7.66 7.92
N ALA A 11 8.33 7.57 7.25
CA ALA A 11 9.15 6.38 7.15
C ALA A 11 10.31 6.44 8.14
N LEU A 12 10.57 5.35 8.86
CA LEU A 12 11.83 5.20 9.58
C LEU A 12 12.95 4.88 8.60
N VAL A 13 14.07 5.60 8.74
CA VAL A 13 15.24 5.46 7.89
C VAL A 13 16.48 5.35 8.77
N VAL A 14 17.35 4.39 8.46
CA VAL A 14 18.67 4.26 9.08
C VAL A 14 19.68 5.02 8.23
N LYS A 15 20.41 5.97 8.82
CA LYS A 15 21.54 6.64 8.19
C LYS A 15 22.83 6.19 8.84
N THR A 16 23.82 5.86 8.01
CA THR A 16 25.17 5.52 8.45
C THR A 16 26.06 6.75 8.33
N ARG A 17 26.77 7.10 9.41
CA ARG A 17 27.83 8.12 9.39
C ARG A 17 29.10 7.52 10.01
N GLY A 18 30.12 7.31 9.19
CA GLY A 18 31.29 6.54 9.58
C GLY A 18 30.90 5.11 9.99
N LYS A 19 31.35 4.67 11.17
CA LYS A 19 31.00 3.35 11.74
C LYS A 19 29.68 3.34 12.54
N LYS A 20 29.02 4.49 12.71
CA LYS A 20 27.82 4.62 13.55
C LYS A 20 26.56 4.64 12.68
N LYS A 21 25.50 4.00 13.17
CA LYS A 21 24.16 3.98 12.55
C LYS A 21 23.19 4.77 13.43
N TYR A 22 22.28 5.48 12.78
CA TYR A 22 21.36 6.42 13.40
C TYR A 22 19.98 6.30 12.77
N VAL A 23 18.93 6.36 13.59
CA VAL A 23 17.55 6.24 13.13
C VAL A 23 16.90 7.61 13.03
N TYR A 24 16.17 7.83 11.95
CA TYR A 24 15.42 9.04 11.69
C TYR A 24 13.98 8.70 11.29
N LEU A 25 13.01 9.46 11.79
CA LEU A 25 11.66 9.48 11.26
C LEU A 25 11.57 10.56 10.17
N VAL A 26 11.40 10.12 8.93
CA VAL A 26 11.28 10.99 7.77
C VAL A 26 9.82 11.13 7.41
N LYS A 27 9.26 12.33 7.53
CA LYS A 27 7.88 12.62 7.11
C LYS A 27 7.85 13.69 6.04
N ARG A 28 6.94 13.52 5.08
CA ARG A 28 6.68 14.52 4.05
C ARG A 28 5.48 15.38 4.47
N ILE A 29 5.69 16.70 4.43
CA ILE A 29 4.66 17.71 4.72
C ILE A 29 4.52 18.55 3.44
N GLY A 30 3.48 18.27 2.64
CA GLY A 30 3.32 18.85 1.31
C GLY A 30 4.52 18.56 0.39
N LYS A 31 5.18 19.61 -0.13
CA LYS A 31 6.39 19.46 -0.97
C LYS A 31 7.69 19.29 -0.16
N LYS A 32 7.66 19.51 1.16
CA LYS A 32 8.87 19.48 2.01
C LYS A 32 9.05 18.11 2.67
N VAL A 33 10.29 17.64 2.73
CA VAL A 33 10.69 16.46 3.50
C VAL A 33 11.33 16.93 4.80
N SER A 34 10.86 16.41 5.93
CA SER A 34 11.43 16.67 7.25
C SER A 34 11.93 15.36 7.86
N SER A 35 13.08 15.41 8.51
CA SER A 35 13.65 14.25 9.22
C SER A 35 13.83 14.60 10.69
N ILE A 36 13.26 13.78 11.56
CA ILE A 36 13.41 13.88 13.01
C ILE A 36 14.42 12.81 13.42
N TYR A 37 15.48 13.22 14.12
CA TYR A 37 16.44 12.27 14.69
C TYR A 37 15.81 11.57 15.90
N LEU A 38 15.87 10.24 15.91
CA LEU A 38 15.32 9.44 17.00
C LEU A 38 16.41 8.94 17.96
N GLY A 39 17.59 8.64 17.43
CA GLY A 39 18.71 8.18 18.26
C GLY A 39 19.69 7.27 17.50
N PRO A 40 20.72 6.76 18.19
CA PRO A 40 21.60 5.72 17.66
C PRO A 40 20.82 4.44 17.38
N TYR A 41 21.19 3.71 16.34
CA TYR A 41 20.53 2.44 15.98
C TYR A 41 20.71 1.35 17.06
N TYR A 42 21.82 1.40 17.79
CA TYR A 42 22.16 0.40 18.80
C TYR A 42 21.63 0.74 20.20
N ASP A 43 20.82 1.79 20.31
CA ASP A 43 20.08 2.11 21.53
C ASP A 43 18.83 1.20 21.61
N GLU A 44 18.59 0.58 22.76
CA GLU A 44 17.52 -0.40 22.93
C GLU A 44 16.13 0.19 22.69
N ASP A 45 15.87 1.38 23.22
CA ASP A 45 14.58 2.06 23.10
C ASP A 45 14.31 2.45 21.64
N VAL A 46 15.34 2.96 20.96
CA VAL A 46 15.27 3.27 19.53
C VAL A 46 15.01 2.02 18.70
N LEU A 47 15.69 0.91 19.00
CA LEU A 47 15.51 -0.34 18.28
C LEU A 47 14.11 -0.91 18.50
N ARG A 48 13.58 -0.84 19.73
CA ARG A 48 12.21 -1.27 20.06
C ARG A 48 11.18 -0.44 19.29
N GLN A 49 11.32 0.89 19.26
CA GLN A 49 10.45 1.76 18.45
C GLN A 49 10.55 1.44 16.94
N PHE A 50 11.76 1.15 16.46
CA PHE A 50 11.99 0.77 15.06
C PHE A 50 11.24 -0.53 14.71
N ILE A 51 11.37 -1.55 15.55
CA ILE A 51 10.69 -2.84 15.38
C ILE A 51 9.17 -2.65 15.37
N GLU A 52 8.61 -1.95 16.37
CA GLU A 52 7.16 -1.75 16.47
C GLU A 52 6.58 -0.97 15.29
N TYR A 53 7.28 0.05 14.82
CA TYR A 53 6.90 0.76 13.60
C TYR A 53 6.82 -0.17 12.38
N HIS A 54 7.81 -1.06 12.22
CA HIS A 54 7.84 -1.99 11.11
C HIS A 54 6.77 -3.07 11.22
N LYS A 55 6.49 -3.62 12.40
CA LYS A 55 5.36 -4.52 12.65
C LYS A 55 4.03 -3.88 12.25
N ALA A 56 3.76 -2.66 12.75
CA ALA A 56 2.54 -1.93 12.44
C ALA A 56 2.43 -1.56 10.95
N ARG A 57 3.56 -1.37 10.26
CA ARG A 57 3.58 -1.14 8.80
C ARG A 57 3.25 -2.41 8.03
N ILE A 58 3.79 -3.57 8.43
CA ILE A 58 3.50 -4.87 7.82
C ILE A 58 2.01 -5.17 7.91
N GLN A 59 1.41 -5.08 9.11
CA GLN A 59 -0.02 -5.30 9.30
C GLN A 59 -0.91 -4.41 8.42
N ARG A 60 -0.55 -3.13 8.28
CA ARG A 60 -1.27 -2.20 7.39
C ARG A 60 -1.16 -2.58 5.92
N LEU A 61 0.02 -3.03 5.48
CA LEU A 61 0.24 -3.47 4.11
C LEU A 61 -0.49 -4.79 3.82
N GLU A 62 -0.52 -5.72 4.77
CA GLU A 62 -1.28 -6.97 4.67
C GLU A 62 -2.78 -6.71 4.57
N ALA A 63 -3.32 -5.82 5.40
CA ALA A 63 -4.73 -5.41 5.32
C ALA A 63 -5.06 -4.77 3.96
N LYS A 64 -4.17 -3.91 3.46
CA LYS A 64 -4.33 -3.28 2.14
C LYS A 64 -4.25 -4.31 1.01
N LEU A 65 -3.36 -5.30 1.13
CA LEU A 65 -3.25 -6.39 0.16
C LEU A 65 -4.50 -7.25 0.15
N ALA A 66 -5.04 -7.60 1.33
CA ALA A 66 -6.29 -8.35 1.45
C ALA A 66 -7.46 -7.60 0.79
N PHE A 67 -7.56 -6.30 1.03
CA PHE A 67 -8.56 -5.43 0.39
C PHE A 67 -8.45 -5.47 -1.15
N HIS A 68 -7.24 -5.29 -1.70
CA HIS A 68 -7.03 -5.33 -3.15
C HIS A 68 -7.28 -6.72 -3.76
N ARG A 69 -6.97 -7.80 -3.04
CA ARG A 69 -7.28 -9.17 -3.46
C ARG A 69 -8.79 -9.39 -3.59
N GLY A 70 -9.59 -8.91 -2.63
CA GLY A 70 -11.05 -8.99 -2.72
C GLY A 70 -11.62 -8.24 -3.93
N HIS A 71 -11.07 -7.06 -4.24
CA HIS A 71 -11.44 -6.32 -5.44
C HIS A 71 -11.07 -7.05 -6.74
N LEU A 72 -9.90 -7.69 -6.78
CA LEU A 72 -9.47 -8.47 -7.93
C LEU A 72 -10.41 -9.65 -8.17
N GLU A 73 -10.73 -10.41 -7.12
CA GLU A 73 -11.65 -11.55 -7.23
C GLU A 73 -13.04 -11.14 -7.73
N LEU A 74 -13.56 -10.02 -7.25
CA LEU A 74 -14.84 -9.47 -7.74
C LEU A 74 -14.77 -9.09 -9.22
N ALA A 75 -13.68 -8.45 -9.63
CA ALA A 75 -13.49 -8.05 -11.03
C ALA A 75 -13.35 -9.27 -11.95
N GLU A 76 -12.65 -10.32 -11.52
CA GLU A 76 -12.52 -11.58 -12.26
C GLU A 76 -13.87 -12.29 -12.44
N LYS A 77 -14.69 -12.34 -11.39
CA LYS A 77 -16.05 -12.91 -11.46
C LYS A 77 -16.95 -12.13 -12.42
N GLU A 78 -16.92 -10.80 -12.35
CA GLU A 78 -17.73 -9.97 -13.24
C GLU A 78 -17.27 -10.11 -14.70
N LEU A 79 -15.97 -10.20 -14.95
CA LEU A 79 -15.42 -10.46 -16.28
C LEU A 79 -15.90 -11.80 -16.84
N ALA A 80 -15.87 -12.86 -16.04
CA ALA A 80 -16.38 -14.17 -16.44
C ALA A 80 -17.87 -14.10 -16.80
N ARG A 81 -18.69 -13.44 -15.98
CA ARG A 81 -20.12 -13.25 -16.25
C ARG A 81 -20.37 -12.52 -17.57
N MET A 82 -19.60 -11.46 -17.84
CA MET A 82 -19.71 -10.72 -19.11
C MET A 82 -19.33 -11.58 -20.32
N GLN A 83 -18.30 -12.42 -20.18
CA GLN A 83 -17.89 -13.34 -21.24
C GLN A 83 -18.95 -14.40 -21.52
N ASP A 84 -19.60 -14.93 -20.49
CA ASP A 84 -20.70 -15.89 -20.64
C ASP A 84 -21.91 -15.25 -21.34
N VAL A 85 -22.30 -14.04 -20.92
CA VAL A 85 -23.37 -13.28 -21.59
C VAL A 85 -23.03 -13.02 -23.06
N LYS A 86 -21.79 -12.62 -23.34
CA LYS A 86 -21.34 -12.40 -24.72
C LYS A 86 -21.44 -13.68 -25.56
N ARG A 87 -21.00 -14.83 -25.04
CA ARG A 87 -21.13 -16.13 -25.73
C ARG A 87 -22.58 -16.49 -25.99
N HIS A 88 -23.47 -16.30 -25.02
CA HIS A 88 -24.91 -16.55 -25.22
C HIS A 88 -25.48 -15.65 -26.31
N LEU A 89 -25.15 -14.36 -26.31
CA LEU A 89 -25.60 -13.43 -27.36
C LEU A 89 -25.06 -13.80 -28.74
N GLU A 90 -23.83 -14.29 -28.85
CA GLU A 90 -23.26 -14.79 -30.12
C GLU A 90 -23.94 -16.08 -30.59
N CYS A 91 -24.26 -17.01 -29.68
CA CYS A 91 -24.97 -18.25 -30.02
C CYS A 91 -26.45 -18.03 -30.39
N TYR A 92 -27.15 -17.10 -29.74
CA TYR A 92 -28.57 -16.84 -29.98
C TYR A 92 -28.83 -15.70 -30.98
N GLY A 93 -27.87 -14.81 -31.22
CA GLY A 93 -27.96 -13.71 -32.19
C GLY A 93 -27.69 -14.13 -33.64
N ALA A 94 -27.10 -15.31 -33.87
CA ALA A 94 -26.88 -15.87 -35.21
C ALA A 94 -28.17 -16.46 -35.84
N VAL A 95 -29.28 -16.53 -35.09
CA VAL A 95 -30.58 -17.01 -35.59
C VAL A 95 -31.52 -15.83 -35.81
N VAL A 96 -31.17 -14.93 -36.73
CA VAL A 96 -32.17 -14.12 -37.41
C VAL A 96 -32.54 -14.90 -38.67
N PRO A 97 -33.71 -15.55 -38.73
CA PRO A 97 -34.15 -16.16 -39.98
C PRO A 97 -34.44 -15.03 -40.96
N ASN A 98 -33.61 -14.91 -42.00
CA ASN A 98 -33.91 -14.07 -43.15
C ASN A 98 -35.29 -14.48 -43.69
N LYS A 99 -36.25 -13.56 -43.63
CA LYS A 99 -37.49 -13.64 -44.39
C LYS A 99 -37.23 -13.28 -45.84
#